data_AF-A0A7Y2MQT2-F1
#
_entry.id   AF-A0A7Y2MQT2-F1
#
_cell.length_a   1.000
_cell.length_b   1.000
_cell.length_c   1.000
_cell.angle_alpha   90.00
_cell.angle_beta   90.00
_cell.angle_gamma   90.00
#
_symmetry.space_group_name_H-M   'P 1'
#
loop_
_entity.id
_entity.type
_entity.pdbx_description
1 polymer ?
#
loop_
_entity_poly.entity_id
_entity_poly.type
_entity_poly.pdbx_seq_one_letter_code
_entity_poly.pdbx_strand_id
1 'polypeptide(L)'
;MRQLVFINVIICFSLFQISAQNVGIDINSPTEKLQVNGVMHTTQGGVRFPDGTLQTTAAMNTTHTGDLPEYPVKMYFIYDNNNPPSSYLDWVQIYGLSYDHFRDPGNPQMPCLENLIITKTLDQFSTDLYRKNFSRLNMNDNEIHITRTINGTELPVMVISFDLMIINNISKSTNSVGNGKYKLQEEIELNTTGGITITYNDYDSQGNVIFSSVEVVCN
;
A
#
# COMPACT_ATOMS: atom_id res chain seq x y z
N MET A 1 -49.52 -72.18 -30.93
CA MET A 1 -49.65 -70.71 -31.06
C MET A 1 -48.89 -70.06 -29.92
N ARG A 2 -47.81 -69.32 -30.20
CA ARG A 2 -47.00 -68.60 -29.21
C ARG A 2 -47.57 -67.19 -29.05
N GLN A 3 -47.97 -66.83 -27.84
CA GLN A 3 -48.51 -65.52 -27.51
C GLN A 3 -47.35 -64.57 -27.21
N LEU A 4 -47.18 -63.52 -28.03
CA LEU A 4 -46.25 -62.42 -27.75
C LEU A 4 -46.85 -61.54 -26.65
N VAL A 5 -46.12 -61.36 -25.55
CA VAL A 5 -46.47 -60.39 -24.50
C VAL A 5 -45.69 -59.11 -24.78
N PHE A 6 -46.41 -58.02 -25.08
CA PHE A 6 -45.83 -56.69 -25.21
C PHE A 6 -45.79 -56.01 -23.85
N ILE A 7 -44.59 -55.84 -23.29
CA ILE A 7 -44.36 -55.06 -22.08
C ILE A 7 -44.23 -53.60 -22.51
N ASN A 8 -45.20 -52.77 -22.12
CA ASN A 8 -45.12 -51.32 -22.30
C ASN A 8 -44.27 -50.74 -21.17
N VAL A 9 -43.06 -50.28 -21.49
CA VAL A 9 -42.22 -49.53 -20.55
C VAL A 9 -42.57 -48.05 -20.67
N ILE A 10 -43.31 -47.54 -19.69
CA ILE A 10 -43.58 -46.10 -19.56
C ILE A 10 -42.37 -45.48 -18.84
N ILE A 11 -41.53 -44.77 -19.59
CA ILE A 11 -40.45 -43.95 -19.01
C ILE A 11 -41.09 -42.62 -18.58
N CYS A 12 -41.41 -42.49 -17.30
CA CYS A 12 -41.91 -41.23 -16.75
C CYS A 12 -40.71 -40.29 -16.55
N PHE A 13 -40.50 -39.36 -17.48
CA PHE A 13 -39.49 -38.30 -17.34
C PHE A 13 -40.06 -37.24 -16.39
N SER A 14 -39.85 -37.42 -15.09
CA SER A 14 -40.21 -36.41 -14.09
C SER A 14 -39.38 -35.15 -14.35
N LEU A 15 -40.04 -34.07 -14.76
CA LEU A 15 -39.47 -32.73 -14.79
C LEU A 15 -39.01 -32.38 -13.37
N PHE A 16 -37.71 -32.44 -13.14
CA PHE A 16 -37.11 -32.07 -11.86
C PHE A 16 -37.22 -30.55 -11.73
N GLN A 17 -38.26 -30.09 -11.03
CA GLN A 17 -38.49 -28.67 -10.81
C GLN A 17 -37.52 -28.16 -9.74
N ILE A 18 -36.37 -27.61 -10.14
CA ILE A 18 -35.36 -27.00 -9.25
C ILE A 18 -35.78 -25.57 -8.87
N SER A 19 -37.02 -25.37 -8.44
CA SER A 19 -37.44 -24.07 -7.91
C SER A 19 -37.37 -24.14 -6.39
N ALA A 20 -36.37 -23.46 -5.80
CA ALA A 20 -36.13 -23.22 -4.37
C ALA A 20 -35.12 -24.12 -3.61
N GLN A 21 -34.53 -25.14 -4.24
CA GLN A 21 -33.47 -25.92 -3.59
C GLN A 21 -32.11 -25.22 -3.69
N ASN A 22 -31.29 -25.40 -2.65
CA ASN A 22 -29.88 -24.99 -2.64
C ASN A 22 -29.08 -25.85 -3.62
N VAL A 23 -28.12 -25.26 -4.33
CA VAL A 23 -27.28 -25.96 -5.31
C VAL A 23 -25.94 -26.31 -4.64
N GLY A 24 -25.68 -27.61 -4.49
CA GLY A 24 -24.42 -28.14 -4.01
C GLY A 24 -23.63 -28.78 -5.16
N ILE A 25 -22.40 -28.34 -5.39
CA ILE A 25 -21.46 -29.02 -6.29
C ILE A 25 -20.52 -29.84 -5.42
N ASP A 26 -20.62 -31.17 -5.54
CA ASP A 26 -19.93 -32.14 -4.68
C ASP A 26 -20.30 -32.01 -3.19
N ILE A 27 -21.54 -31.59 -2.90
CA ILE A 27 -22.07 -31.42 -1.54
C ILE A 27 -23.52 -31.91 -1.51
N ASN A 28 -23.80 -32.94 -0.70
CA ASN A 28 -25.12 -33.60 -0.64
C ASN A 28 -26.17 -32.81 0.16
N SER A 29 -25.76 -31.86 0.99
CA SER A 29 -26.65 -31.05 1.83
C SER A 29 -26.13 -29.63 1.95
N PRO A 30 -26.22 -28.83 0.88
CA PRO A 30 -25.71 -27.47 0.86
C PRO A 30 -26.48 -26.56 1.83
N THR A 31 -25.76 -25.83 2.68
CA THR A 31 -26.36 -24.87 3.64
C THR A 31 -26.66 -23.54 2.96
N GLU A 32 -25.91 -23.20 1.93
CA GLU A 32 -26.04 -21.97 1.15
C GLU A 32 -26.75 -22.19 -0.18
N LYS A 33 -27.29 -21.12 -0.76
CA LYS A 33 -27.98 -21.18 -2.07
C LYS A 33 -27.09 -21.75 -3.18
N LEU A 34 -25.79 -21.47 -3.11
CA LEU A 34 -24.75 -22.10 -3.92
C LEU A 34 -23.59 -22.47 -3.00
N GLN A 35 -23.22 -23.74 -2.96
CA GLN A 35 -22.06 -24.22 -2.22
C GLN A 35 -21.24 -25.16 -3.12
N VAL A 36 -19.94 -24.91 -3.22
CA VAL A 36 -19.03 -25.66 -4.09
C VAL A 36 -17.90 -26.22 -3.25
N ASN A 37 -17.72 -27.55 -3.25
CA ASN A 37 -16.55 -28.18 -2.66
C ASN A 37 -15.41 -28.24 -3.68
N GLY A 38 -14.69 -27.13 -3.86
CA GLY A 38 -13.54 -27.06 -4.77
C GLY A 38 -13.36 -25.71 -5.45
N VAL A 39 -12.58 -25.72 -6.53
CA VAL A 39 -12.25 -24.53 -7.33
C VAL A 39 -13.39 -24.22 -8.31
N MET A 40 -13.89 -22.98 -8.28
CA MET A 40 -14.77 -22.46 -9.32
C MET A 40 -13.94 -21.95 -10.51
N HIS A 41 -14.19 -22.48 -11.71
CA HIS A 41 -13.56 -22.03 -12.95
C HIS A 41 -14.58 -21.36 -13.87
N THR A 42 -14.35 -20.09 -14.23
CA THR A 42 -15.17 -19.36 -15.21
C THR A 42 -14.42 -19.26 -16.53
N THR A 43 -14.99 -19.79 -17.62
CA THR A 43 -14.39 -19.72 -18.96
C THR A 43 -14.67 -18.40 -19.67
N GLN A 44 -15.73 -17.69 -19.27
CA GLN A 44 -16.12 -16.38 -19.78
C GLN A 44 -16.90 -15.60 -18.72
N GLY A 45 -16.73 -14.28 -18.65
CA GLY A 45 -17.64 -13.38 -17.92
C GLY A 45 -17.40 -13.19 -16.43
N GLY A 46 -16.68 -14.07 -15.71
CA GLY A 46 -16.37 -13.88 -14.29
C GLY A 46 -17.58 -14.05 -13.34
N VAL A 47 -17.51 -13.47 -12.13
CA VAL A 47 -18.54 -13.57 -11.08
C VAL A 47 -19.20 -12.20 -10.87
N ARG A 48 -20.54 -12.13 -10.93
CA ARG A 48 -21.32 -10.90 -10.71
C ARG A 48 -21.89 -10.85 -9.29
N PHE A 49 -21.76 -9.72 -8.62
CA PHE A 49 -22.29 -9.49 -7.28
C PHE A 49 -23.66 -8.77 -7.30
N PRO A 50 -24.44 -8.83 -6.18
CA PRO A 50 -25.75 -8.18 -6.09
C PRO A 50 -25.75 -6.67 -6.26
N ASP A 51 -24.61 -6.01 -6.02
CA ASP A 51 -24.40 -4.58 -6.26
C ASP A 51 -24.19 -4.23 -7.75
N GLY A 52 -24.20 -5.24 -8.63
CA GLY A 52 -24.02 -5.10 -10.07
C GLY A 52 -22.56 -5.14 -10.53
N THR A 53 -21.59 -5.22 -9.62
CA THR A 53 -20.17 -5.31 -9.98
C THR A 53 -19.82 -6.68 -10.56
N LEU A 54 -18.85 -6.71 -11.47
CA LEU A 54 -18.39 -7.92 -12.15
C LEU A 54 -16.91 -8.14 -11.87
N GLN A 55 -16.60 -9.26 -11.23
CA GLN A 55 -15.23 -9.68 -10.98
C GLN A 55 -14.76 -10.62 -12.09
N THR A 56 -14.00 -10.06 -13.03
CA THR A 56 -13.37 -10.80 -14.14
C THR A 56 -11.92 -11.21 -13.86
N THR A 57 -11.35 -10.74 -12.74
CA THR A 57 -10.00 -11.05 -12.28
C THR A 57 -10.04 -11.39 -10.79
N ALA A 58 -9.08 -12.20 -10.31
CA ALA A 58 -8.98 -12.49 -8.88
C ALA A 58 -8.83 -11.18 -8.11
N ALA A 59 -9.54 -11.06 -6.98
CA ALA A 59 -9.27 -9.99 -6.05
C ALA A 59 -7.86 -10.26 -5.53
N MET A 60 -6.96 -9.30 -5.67
CA MET A 60 -5.68 -9.40 -5.00
C MET A 60 -6.00 -9.39 -3.51
N ASN A 61 -5.62 -10.45 -2.80
CA ASN A 61 -5.32 -10.30 -1.39
C ASN A 61 -4.17 -9.28 -1.36
N THR A 62 -4.49 -8.01 -1.19
CA THR A 62 -3.56 -7.14 -0.51
C THR A 62 -3.39 -7.83 0.83
N THR A 63 -2.28 -8.56 0.99
CA THR A 63 -1.87 -9.08 2.27
C THR A 63 -1.76 -7.84 3.16
N HIS A 64 -2.85 -7.48 3.82
CA HIS A 64 -2.77 -6.77 5.07
C HIS A 64 -2.05 -7.77 5.97
N THR A 65 -0.72 -7.66 6.00
CA THR A 65 0.12 -8.27 7.02
C THR A 65 -0.59 -8.05 8.34
N GLY A 66 -1.00 -9.16 8.95
CA GLY A 66 -2.17 -9.22 9.83
C GLY A 66 -2.11 -8.39 11.10
N ASP A 67 -3.31 -8.18 11.66
CA ASP A 67 -3.64 -7.99 13.09
C ASP A 67 -2.75 -7.11 13.98
N LEU A 68 -1.93 -6.24 13.41
CA LEU A 68 -1.57 -5.00 14.06
C LEU A 68 -2.73 -4.03 13.79
N PRO A 69 -3.24 -3.30 14.81
CA PRO A 69 -4.19 -2.23 14.55
C PRO A 69 -3.58 -1.36 13.45
N GLU A 70 -4.36 -1.14 12.39
CA GLU A 70 -4.01 -0.23 11.32
C GLU A 70 -3.89 1.16 11.93
N TYR A 71 -2.72 1.46 12.49
CA TYR A 71 -2.26 2.81 12.65
C TYR A 71 -1.71 3.14 11.27
N PRO A 72 -2.44 3.91 10.44
CA PRO A 72 -1.93 4.31 9.15
C PRO A 72 -0.68 5.15 9.45
N VAL A 73 0.48 4.51 9.33
CA VAL A 73 1.74 5.20 9.43
C VAL A 73 1.82 6.06 8.17
N LYS A 74 1.73 7.37 8.35
CA LYS A 74 1.84 8.30 7.24
C LYS A 74 3.24 8.85 7.23
N MET A 75 3.81 8.94 6.04
CA MET A 75 5.13 9.49 5.84
C MET A 75 4.99 10.82 5.11
N TYR A 76 5.57 11.86 5.67
CA TYR A 76 5.51 13.22 5.16
C TYR A 76 6.91 13.77 4.96
N PHE A 77 7.12 14.52 3.88
CA PHE A 77 8.38 15.15 3.54
C PHE A 77 8.22 16.68 3.46
N ILE A 78 9.16 17.41 4.05
CA ILE A 78 9.29 18.87 3.96
C ILE A 78 10.65 19.27 3.39
N TYR A 79 10.67 20.28 2.52
CA TYR A 79 11.87 20.75 1.81
C TYR A 79 12.34 22.17 2.19
N ASP A 80 11.83 22.72 3.31
CA ASP A 80 12.28 23.97 3.95
C ASP A 80 11.72 24.05 5.39
N ASN A 81 12.51 23.62 6.39
CA ASN A 81 12.07 23.67 7.80
C ASN A 81 12.21 25.05 8.45
N ASN A 82 12.60 26.11 7.71
CA ASN A 82 12.61 27.45 8.29
C ASN A 82 11.20 28.02 8.45
N ASN A 83 10.23 27.52 7.68
CA ASN A 83 8.82 27.87 7.79
C ASN A 83 7.94 26.61 7.58
N PRO A 84 7.94 25.66 8.54
CA PRO A 84 7.18 24.44 8.37
C PRO A 84 5.69 24.75 8.27
N PRO A 85 4.95 24.10 7.35
CA PRO A 85 3.50 24.20 7.33
C PRO A 85 2.92 23.80 8.68
N SER A 86 1.89 24.50 9.13
CA SER A 86 1.24 24.23 10.42
C SER A 86 0.47 22.91 10.47
N SER A 87 0.36 22.21 9.33
CA SER A 87 -0.39 20.96 9.18
C SER A 87 0.28 20.04 8.16
N TYR A 88 0.25 18.73 8.43
CA TYR A 88 0.70 17.69 7.49
C TYR A 88 -0.10 17.62 6.18
N LEU A 89 -1.25 18.30 6.10
CA LEU A 89 -2.02 18.39 4.85
C LEU A 89 -1.26 19.13 3.74
N ASP A 90 -0.34 20.01 4.12
CA ASP A 90 0.47 20.79 3.19
C ASP A 90 1.86 20.16 2.94
N TRP A 91 2.16 19.04 3.62
CA TRP A 91 3.39 18.30 3.44
C TRP A 91 3.28 17.31 2.27
N VAL A 92 4.42 16.91 1.73
CA VAL A 92 4.47 15.94 0.64
C VAL A 92 4.25 14.54 1.21
N GLN A 93 3.12 13.92 0.89
CA GLN A 93 2.85 12.54 1.30
C GLN A 93 3.70 11.57 0.48
N ILE A 94 4.48 10.72 1.16
CA ILE A 94 5.27 9.65 0.54
C ILE A 94 4.67 8.28 0.87
N TYR A 95 4.77 7.35 -0.07
CA TYR A 95 4.26 5.97 0.01
C TYR A 95 5.36 4.93 0.14
N GLY A 96 6.59 5.32 -0.22
CA GLY A 96 7.78 4.47 -0.13
C GLY A 96 8.95 5.29 0.38
N LEU A 97 9.73 4.68 1.25
CA LEU A 97 10.99 5.19 1.75
C LEU A 97 11.94 4.00 1.73
N SER A 98 13.02 4.11 0.94
CA SER A 98 14.08 3.12 0.91
C SER A 98 15.39 3.85 1.16
N TYR A 99 16.20 3.30 2.04
CA TYR A 99 17.54 3.80 2.27
C TYR A 99 18.47 2.63 2.50
N ASP A 100 19.73 2.79 2.11
CA ASP A 100 20.76 1.81 2.39
C ASP A 100 21.85 2.47 3.24
N HIS A 101 22.26 1.79 4.30
CA HIS A 101 23.40 2.19 5.10
C HIS A 101 24.38 1.02 5.15
N PHE A 102 25.50 1.17 4.46
CA PHE A 102 26.57 0.20 4.48
C PHE A 102 27.66 0.60 5.49
N ARG A 103 27.87 -0.23 6.50
CA ARG A 103 29.02 -0.10 7.41
C ARG A 103 30.18 -0.93 6.87
N ASP A 104 31.25 -0.26 6.43
CA ASP A 104 32.51 -0.94 6.11
C ASP A 104 33.21 -1.36 7.42
N PRO A 105 33.43 -2.67 7.68
CA PRO A 105 34.11 -3.13 8.89
C PRO A 105 35.58 -2.66 8.99
N GLY A 106 36.19 -2.19 7.90
CA GLY A 106 37.55 -1.67 7.87
C GLY A 106 37.67 -0.15 8.03
N ASN A 107 36.57 0.59 7.94
CA ASN A 107 36.59 2.06 8.02
C ASN A 107 35.86 2.53 9.29
N PRO A 108 36.56 3.16 10.25
CA PRO A 108 35.90 3.74 11.42
C PRO A 108 35.00 4.93 11.09
N GLN A 109 35.14 5.53 9.89
CA GLN A 109 34.21 6.53 9.41
C GLN A 109 33.03 5.84 8.72
N MET A 110 31.85 5.96 9.33
CA MET A 110 30.60 5.61 8.69
C MET A 110 30.33 6.63 7.56
N PRO A 111 30.23 6.20 6.29
CA PRO A 111 29.75 7.08 5.25
C PRO A 111 28.31 7.51 5.58
N CYS A 112 28.00 8.78 5.36
CA CYS A 112 26.61 9.23 5.39
C CYS A 112 25.78 8.46 4.36
N LEU A 113 24.47 8.40 4.59
CA LEU A 113 23.50 7.75 3.73
C LEU A 113 23.70 8.09 2.24
N GLU A 114 23.86 7.04 1.45
CA GLU A 114 23.87 7.14 -0.02
C GLU A 114 22.52 6.65 -0.55
N ASN A 115 21.99 7.35 -1.55
CA ASN A 115 20.81 6.92 -2.33
C ASN A 115 19.53 6.73 -1.49
N LEU A 116 19.10 7.77 -0.79
CA LEU A 116 17.77 7.82 -0.20
C LEU A 116 16.73 7.89 -1.31
N ILE A 117 15.83 6.91 -1.39
CA ILE A 117 14.79 6.86 -2.40
C ILE A 117 13.43 7.07 -1.73
N ILE A 118 12.71 8.10 -2.19
CA ILE A 118 11.31 8.34 -1.80
C ILE A 118 10.37 8.08 -2.98
N THR A 119 9.23 7.45 -2.70
CA THR A 119 8.18 7.21 -3.69
C THR A 119 6.93 8.00 -3.32
N LYS A 120 6.37 8.78 -4.25
CA LYS A 120 5.16 9.60 -4.06
C LYS A 120 4.27 9.61 -5.29
N THR A 121 3.07 10.18 -5.19
CA THR A 121 2.21 10.49 -6.35
C THR A 121 2.58 11.82 -6.96
N LEU A 122 2.19 12.05 -8.22
CA LEU A 122 2.28 13.37 -8.80
C LEU A 122 1.32 14.35 -8.09
N ASP A 123 1.82 15.54 -7.80
CA ASP A 123 1.20 16.59 -6.99
C ASP A 123 1.80 17.97 -7.33
N GLN A 124 1.47 19.00 -6.54
CA GLN A 124 2.01 20.34 -6.74
C GLN A 124 3.53 20.39 -6.54
N PHE A 125 4.06 19.66 -5.54
CA PHE A 125 5.51 19.56 -5.31
C PHE A 125 6.23 19.08 -6.56
N SER A 126 5.70 18.07 -7.25
CA SER A 126 6.20 17.57 -8.54
C SER A 126 6.34 18.69 -9.55
N THR A 127 5.35 19.58 -9.65
CA THR A 127 5.37 20.71 -10.59
C THR A 127 6.49 21.70 -10.25
N ASP A 128 6.64 22.02 -8.97
CA ASP A 128 7.66 22.96 -8.49
C ASP A 128 9.07 22.41 -8.69
N LEU A 129 9.21 21.12 -8.42
CA LEU A 129 10.31 20.27 -8.77
C LEU A 129 10.67 20.45 -10.28
N TYR A 130 9.79 20.13 -11.24
CA TYR A 130 10.09 20.25 -12.69
C TYR A 130 10.37 21.67 -13.16
N ARG A 131 9.73 22.67 -12.56
CA ARG A 131 9.93 24.08 -12.93
C ARG A 131 11.30 24.62 -12.55
N LYS A 132 11.87 24.14 -11.43
CA LYS A 132 13.15 24.63 -10.91
C LYS A 132 14.38 24.00 -11.55
N ASN A 133 14.20 23.22 -12.63
CA ASN A 133 15.30 22.66 -13.43
C ASN A 133 16.35 21.93 -12.58
N PHE A 134 15.83 21.04 -11.72
CA PHE A 134 16.41 20.12 -10.72
C PHE A 134 17.88 19.80 -10.59
N SER A 135 18.71 20.02 -11.60
CA SER A 135 20.11 19.73 -11.54
C SER A 135 20.73 20.57 -10.43
N ARG A 136 20.80 20.01 -9.21
CA ARG A 136 21.43 20.52 -7.98
C ARG A 136 20.61 21.51 -7.15
N LEU A 137 19.32 21.22 -6.91
CA LEU A 137 18.64 21.88 -5.79
C LEU A 137 19.19 21.31 -4.49
N ASN A 138 20.00 22.11 -3.81
CA ASN A 138 20.34 21.91 -2.41
C ASN A 138 19.11 22.27 -1.60
N MET A 139 18.52 21.27 -0.96
CA MET A 139 17.44 21.46 0.01
C MET A 139 18.10 21.37 1.38
N ASN A 140 17.97 22.41 2.19
CA ASN A 140 18.51 22.44 3.55
C ASN A 140 17.40 22.16 4.56
N ASP A 141 17.77 21.64 5.73
CA ASP A 141 16.87 21.44 6.87
C ASP A 141 15.59 20.71 6.45
N ASN A 142 15.75 19.47 5.97
CA ASN A 142 14.62 18.68 5.50
C ASN A 142 14.25 17.64 6.55
N GLU A 143 12.97 17.28 6.61
CA GLU A 143 12.51 16.26 7.54
C GLU A 143 11.58 15.26 6.86
N ILE A 144 11.73 14.00 7.25
CA ILE A 144 10.77 12.94 6.96
C ILE A 144 10.10 12.54 8.27
N HIS A 145 8.79 12.76 8.34
CA HIS A 145 7.98 12.44 9.51
C HIS A 145 7.21 11.17 9.26
N ILE A 146 7.47 10.16 10.08
CA ILE A 146 6.66 8.95 10.21
C ILE A 146 5.68 9.23 11.34
N THR A 147 4.40 9.37 11.01
CA THR A 147 3.38 9.79 11.96
C THR A 147 2.41 8.68 12.31
N ARG A 148 1.79 8.80 13.48
CA ARG A 148 0.70 7.97 13.96
C ARG A 148 -0.43 8.87 14.43
N THR A 149 -1.67 8.48 14.15
CA THR A 149 -2.85 9.18 14.66
C THR A 149 -3.20 8.69 16.08
N ILE A 150 -3.24 9.60 17.05
CA ILE A 150 -3.66 9.35 18.44
C ILE A 150 -4.75 10.37 18.79
N ASN A 151 -5.93 9.91 19.20
CA ASN A 151 -7.11 10.75 19.46
C ASN A 151 -7.47 11.73 18.32
N GLY A 152 -7.25 11.34 17.08
CA GLY A 152 -7.52 12.18 15.91
C GLY A 152 -6.43 13.20 15.58
N THR A 153 -5.34 13.25 16.35
CA THR A 153 -4.17 14.10 16.08
C THR A 153 -3.04 13.27 15.48
N GLU A 154 -2.42 13.75 14.40
CA GLU A 154 -1.23 13.12 13.82
C GLU A 154 0.03 13.56 14.56
N LEU A 155 0.78 12.59 15.08
CA LEU A 155 1.95 12.81 15.90
C LEU A 155 3.16 12.09 15.30
N PRO A 156 4.33 12.74 15.19
CA PRO A 156 5.52 12.14 14.58
C PRO A 156 6.20 11.15 15.54
N VAL A 157 6.02 9.86 15.28
CA VAL A 157 6.68 8.78 16.05
C VAL A 157 8.15 8.60 15.66
N MET A 158 8.51 8.99 14.44
CA MET A 158 9.90 9.09 14.00
C MET A 158 10.08 10.32 13.11
N VAL A 159 11.14 11.08 13.36
CA VAL A 159 11.56 12.23 12.54
C VAL A 159 12.96 11.96 12.06
N ILE A 160 13.16 11.94 10.75
CA ILE A 160 14.48 11.84 10.13
C ILE A 160 14.82 13.24 9.59
N SER A 161 15.76 13.92 10.23
CA SER A 161 16.21 15.25 9.84
C SER A 161 17.50 15.14 9.03
N PHE A 162 17.58 15.90 7.94
CA PHE A 162 18.70 15.97 7.02
C PHE A 162 19.15 17.42 6.87
N ASP A 163 20.42 17.70 7.18
CA ASP A 163 20.97 19.05 7.06
C ASP A 163 20.97 19.54 5.61
N LEU A 164 21.39 18.66 4.70
CA LEU A 164 21.52 18.97 3.28
C LEU A 164 21.22 17.73 2.42
N MET A 165 20.23 17.87 1.54
CA MET A 165 19.90 16.90 0.52
C MET A 165 19.99 17.48 -0.88
N ILE A 166 20.42 16.63 -1.81
CA ILE A 166 20.54 16.94 -3.23
C ILE A 166 19.70 15.94 -4.00
N ILE A 167 18.84 16.43 -4.87
CA ILE A 167 18.10 15.57 -5.80
C ILE A 167 19.09 15.04 -6.84
N ASN A 168 19.31 13.72 -6.83
CA ASN A 168 20.16 13.03 -7.80
C ASN A 168 19.39 12.68 -9.07
N ASN A 169 18.21 12.07 -8.91
CA ASN A 169 17.41 11.59 -10.02
C ASN A 169 15.91 11.64 -9.68
N ILE A 170 15.08 11.78 -10.72
CA ILE A 170 13.64 11.66 -10.61
C ILE A 170 13.14 10.80 -11.75
N SER A 171 12.52 9.67 -11.41
CA SER A 171 11.90 8.78 -12.37
C SER A 171 10.38 8.77 -12.18
N LYS A 172 9.65 8.61 -13.29
CA LYS A 172 8.20 8.48 -13.28
C LYS A 172 7.84 7.05 -13.64
N SER A 173 6.89 6.48 -12.91
CA SER A 173 6.31 5.18 -13.23
C SER A 173 4.79 5.25 -13.20
N THR A 174 4.17 4.42 -14.03
CA THR A 174 2.73 4.15 -13.99
C THR A 174 2.52 2.78 -13.39
N ASN A 175 1.96 2.74 -12.18
CA ASN A 175 1.65 1.48 -11.52
C ASN A 175 0.17 1.15 -11.67
N SER A 176 -0.15 -0.06 -12.13
CA SER A 176 -1.54 -0.53 -12.17
C SER A 176 -2.05 -0.68 -10.75
N VAL A 177 -3.24 -0.15 -10.48
CA VAL A 177 -3.94 -0.30 -9.19
C VAL A 177 -5.17 -1.21 -9.31
N GLY A 178 -5.22 -2.03 -10.37
CA GLY A 178 -6.35 -2.91 -10.69
C GLY A 178 -7.49 -2.22 -11.42
N ASN A 179 -8.45 -2.99 -11.93
CA ASN A 179 -9.65 -2.52 -12.65
C ASN A 179 -9.36 -1.56 -13.82
N GLY A 180 -8.22 -1.74 -14.51
CA GLY A 180 -7.79 -0.86 -15.61
C GLY A 180 -7.42 0.56 -15.16
N LYS A 181 -7.31 0.82 -13.85
CA LYS A 181 -6.85 2.09 -13.29
C LYS A 181 -5.33 2.05 -13.09
N TYR A 182 -4.71 3.22 -13.27
CA TYR A 182 -3.29 3.41 -13.09
C TYR A 182 -3.07 4.61 -12.17
N LYS A 183 -2.07 4.51 -11.30
CA LYS A 183 -1.60 5.62 -10.46
C LYS A 183 -0.24 6.06 -11.01
N LEU A 184 -0.12 7.35 -11.31
CA LEU A 184 1.16 7.95 -11.63
C LEU A 184 1.95 8.12 -10.34
N GLN A 185 3.15 7.56 -10.31
CA GLN A 185 4.08 7.63 -9.21
C GLN A 185 5.40 8.24 -9.68
N GLU A 186 6.09 8.84 -8.73
CA GLU A 186 7.43 9.39 -8.87
C GLU A 186 8.32 8.75 -7.82
N GLU A 187 9.51 8.36 -8.28
CA GLU A 187 10.60 7.93 -7.44
C GLU A 187 11.68 9.01 -7.51
N ILE A 188 12.05 9.54 -6.34
CA ILE A 188 13.02 10.62 -6.20
C ILE A 188 14.21 10.04 -5.44
N GLU A 189 15.35 10.03 -6.11
CA GLU A 189 16.63 9.64 -5.53
C GLU A 189 17.32 10.89 -4.98
N LEU A 190 17.65 10.83 -3.71
CA LEU A 190 18.21 11.91 -2.91
C LEU A 190 19.58 11.46 -2.40
N ASN A 191 20.58 12.32 -2.54
CA ASN A 191 21.87 12.16 -1.90
C ASN A 191 21.95 13.08 -0.69
N THR A 192 22.41 12.53 0.43
CA THR A 192 22.65 13.30 1.65
C THR A 192 24.12 13.71 1.67
N THR A 193 24.40 14.97 2.01
CA THR A 193 25.78 15.46 2.10
C THR A 193 26.07 16.20 3.42
N GLY A 194 25.09 16.26 4.31
CA GLY A 194 25.21 16.80 5.65
C GLY A 194 24.80 15.78 6.72
N GLY A 195 24.66 16.25 7.96
CA GLY A 195 24.29 15.42 9.08
C GLY A 195 22.89 14.83 8.95
N ILE A 196 22.71 13.68 9.60
CA ILE A 196 21.44 12.97 9.64
C ILE A 196 21.16 12.58 11.08
N THR A 197 19.99 13.00 11.54
CA THR A 197 19.53 12.71 12.89
C THR A 197 18.17 12.03 12.83
N ILE A 198 18.01 10.96 13.60
CA ILE A 198 16.73 10.28 13.76
C ILE A 198 16.24 10.51 15.19
N THR A 199 15.05 11.10 15.31
CA THR A 199 14.36 11.25 16.59
C THR A 199 13.20 10.27 16.65
N TYR A 200 13.14 9.50 17.72
CA TYR A 200 12.04 8.59 18.03
C TYR A 200 11.21 9.16 19.17
N ASN A 201 9.88 9.17 19.01
CA ASN A 201 8.96 9.64 20.03
C ASN A 201 7.91 8.58 20.34
N ASP A 202 7.78 8.24 21.62
CA ASP A 202 6.64 7.46 22.11
C ASP A 202 5.61 8.37 22.76
N TYR A 203 4.35 8.05 22.52
CA TYR A 203 3.22 8.83 23.01
C TYR A 203 2.31 7.96 23.89
N ASP A 204 1.73 8.55 24.93
CA ASP A 204 0.65 7.94 25.69
C ASP A 204 -0.67 7.93 24.91
N SER A 205 -1.72 7.38 25.52
CA SER A 205 -3.07 7.36 24.93
C SER A 205 -3.71 8.73 24.75
N GLN A 206 -3.14 9.80 25.32
CA GLN A 206 -3.61 11.18 25.25
C GLN A 206 -2.84 11.98 24.18
N GLY A 207 -1.75 11.43 23.64
CA GLY A 207 -0.89 12.10 22.68
C GLY A 207 0.26 12.89 23.32
N ASN A 208 0.54 12.70 24.62
CA ASN A 208 1.71 13.30 25.27
C ASN A 208 2.95 12.46 25.02
N VAL A 209 4.09 13.09 24.77
CA VAL A 209 5.38 12.40 24.65
C VAL A 209 5.76 11.81 26.02
N ILE A 210 5.93 10.50 26.08
CA ILE A 210 6.38 9.78 27.29
C ILE A 210 7.85 9.38 27.21
N PHE A 211 8.38 9.26 26.01
CA PHE A 211 9.78 8.96 25.76
C PHE A 211 10.22 9.62 24.45
N SER A 212 11.44 10.13 24.43
CA SER A 212 12.07 10.64 23.22
C SER A 212 13.56 10.31 23.23
N SER A 213 14.07 9.84 22.10
CA SER A 213 15.48 9.54 21.91
C SER A 213 15.97 10.05 20.56
N VAL A 214 17.21 10.53 20.54
CA VAL A 214 17.86 11.06 19.36
C VAL A 214 19.07 10.20 19.02
N GLU A 215 19.14 9.72 17.78
CA GLU A 215 20.27 9.00 17.22
C GLU A 215 20.89 9.85 16.10
N VAL A 216 22.19 10.15 16.24
CA VAL A 216 22.96 10.80 15.19
C VAL A 216 23.52 9.70 14.29
N VAL A 217 23.03 9.63 13.05
CA VAL A 217 23.46 8.61 12.08
C VAL A 217 24.77 9.02 11.43
N CYS A 218 24.90 10.29 11.06
CA CYS A 218 26.16 10.87 10.59
C CYS A 218 26.23 12.38 10.86
N ASN A 219 27.45 12.92 10.91
CA ASN A 219 27.80 14.32 11.14
C ASN A 219 28.91 14.76 10.18
#